data_AF-A0A4Y7MJY2-F1
#
_entry.id   AF-A0A4Y7MJY2-F1
#
_cell.length_a   1.000
_cell.length_b   1.000
_cell.length_c   1.000
_cell.angle_alpha   90.00
_cell.angle_beta   90.00
_cell.angle_gamma   90.00
#
_symmetry.space_group_name_H-M   'P 1'
#
loop_
_entity.id
_entity.type
_entity.pdbx_description
1 polymer ?
#
loop_
_entity_poly.entity_id
_entity_poly.type
_entity_poly.pdbx_seq_one_letter_code
_entity_poly.pdbx_strand_id
1 'polypeptide(L)'
;MCEFPSIIGNPCIQPVHRVHAEESSDSKLPVLPHMSGVRYVSACSCGRRQANREDPYDVEYANSGFYRLIEEECCGRLRHVTFPIFKPSSDHFEPANLKGASKSMHFARDVEKLITGTEDLSLGPDENEFPALSVDHLSQVAADDHEESQTSLGKGEAAEAIDEDNLMEIAGTHELPAVSTRDFSTTEYLPCMLHVNSPSGILPRYSSWSLVCLGSSSLYSHNAGLSDQPGFLAGSGFLLPWDIPVRLHHNESNGLDGRRTHNLGYSGKGKRVKQGQHEFTVKIFIGVEYECPRGHRFMSSSPGRILKATGAGLVKDSAQLITQNDVPLYLPCPCPYNRGGKALIAQLMRLHVVTPKAAVHVTVDPKVRPAPPPCPEFVTGFTEPIQLSPSSYWILRFPYVYEDENQIYTHPKENARAAQHGYLLKGTCGVMELANE
;
A
#
# COMPACT_ATOMS: atom_id res chain seq x y z
N MET A 1 14.25 -26.70 -20.38
CA MET A 1 13.30 -25.78 -19.73
C MET A 1 14.01 -24.46 -19.51
N CYS A 2 13.32 -23.33 -19.41
CA CYS A 2 13.97 -22.03 -19.17
C CYS A 2 14.58 -21.92 -17.76
N GLU A 3 13.81 -22.29 -16.73
CA GLU A 3 14.25 -22.35 -15.32
C GLU A 3 14.75 -21.03 -14.70
N PHE A 4 14.73 -19.93 -15.46
CA PHE A 4 15.08 -18.62 -14.95
C PHE A 4 14.21 -18.28 -13.72
N PRO A 5 14.79 -17.86 -12.59
CA PRO A 5 14.02 -17.64 -11.36
C PRO A 5 13.24 -16.32 -11.42
N SER A 6 12.01 -16.34 -10.89
CA SER A 6 11.27 -15.12 -10.56
C SER A 6 11.93 -14.35 -9.42
N ILE A 7 11.45 -13.14 -9.12
CA ILE A 7 11.95 -12.33 -8.00
C ILE A 7 11.82 -13.09 -6.65
N ILE A 8 10.82 -13.95 -6.54
CA ILE A 8 10.54 -14.75 -5.34
C ILE A 8 11.27 -16.12 -5.39
N GLY A 9 11.93 -16.43 -6.51
CA GLY A 9 12.79 -17.60 -6.69
C GLY A 9 12.10 -18.82 -7.29
N ASN A 10 10.88 -18.69 -7.84
CA ASN A 10 10.23 -19.81 -8.54
C ASN A 10 10.74 -19.88 -9.98
N PRO A 11 11.12 -21.07 -10.49
CA PRO A 11 11.70 -21.20 -11.83
C PRO A 11 10.65 -21.01 -12.93
N CYS A 12 11.09 -20.46 -14.06
CA CYS A 12 10.30 -20.35 -15.28
C CYS A 12 9.98 -21.73 -15.86
N ILE A 13 8.70 -21.97 -16.12
CA ILE A 13 8.17 -23.21 -16.68
C ILE A 13 7.97 -23.18 -18.20
N GLN A 14 8.42 -22.13 -18.87
CA GLN A 14 8.39 -22.08 -20.33
C GLN A 14 9.54 -22.90 -20.93
N PRO A 15 9.38 -23.47 -22.14
CA PRO A 15 10.50 -23.94 -22.95
C PRO A 15 11.57 -22.85 -23.08
N VAL A 16 12.80 -23.20 -23.44
CA VAL A 16 13.86 -22.21 -23.63
C VAL A 16 13.37 -21.15 -24.62
N HIS A 17 13.36 -19.89 -24.18
CA HIS A 17 12.72 -18.78 -24.87
C HIS A 17 13.54 -17.51 -24.71
N ARG A 18 13.20 -16.49 -25.50
CA ARG A 18 13.70 -15.13 -25.35
C ARG A 18 12.60 -14.27 -24.74
N VAL A 19 12.98 -13.25 -23.99
CA VAL A 19 12.03 -12.26 -23.43
C VAL A 19 11.87 -11.07 -24.37
N HIS A 20 12.92 -10.73 -25.13
CA HIS A 20 12.92 -9.65 -26.10
C HIS A 20 13.17 -10.16 -27.51
N ALA A 21 12.50 -9.54 -28.48
CA ALA A 21 12.79 -9.74 -29.90
C ALA A 21 14.05 -8.93 -30.25
N GLU A 22 15.19 -9.60 -30.37
CA GLU A 22 16.39 -8.96 -30.93
C GLU A 22 16.31 -8.99 -32.46
N GLU A 23 16.36 -7.81 -33.10
CA GLU A 23 16.21 -7.61 -34.55
C GLU A 23 17.28 -8.32 -35.39
N SER A 24 18.42 -8.70 -34.79
CA SER A 24 19.59 -9.25 -35.48
C SER A 24 19.92 -10.71 -35.11
N SER A 25 19.05 -11.42 -34.40
CA SER A 25 19.33 -12.79 -33.97
C SER A 25 18.62 -13.83 -34.85
N ASP A 26 19.41 -14.67 -35.52
CA ASP A 26 18.94 -15.84 -36.32
C ASP A 26 18.43 -17.00 -35.41
N SER A 27 18.09 -16.66 -34.17
CA SER A 27 17.67 -17.60 -33.14
C SER A 27 16.22 -18.01 -33.35
N LYS A 28 15.99 -19.31 -33.57
CA LYS A 28 14.66 -19.90 -33.76
C LYS A 28 13.82 -20.01 -32.47
N LEU A 29 14.32 -19.50 -31.35
CA LEU A 29 13.62 -19.58 -30.06
C LEU A 29 12.39 -18.66 -30.04
N PRO A 30 11.26 -19.10 -29.47
CA PRO A 30 10.08 -18.26 -29.33
C PRO A 30 10.36 -17.07 -28.39
N VAL A 31 9.67 -15.96 -28.63
CA VAL A 31 9.68 -14.79 -27.73
C VAL A 31 8.44 -14.88 -26.85
N LEU A 32 8.65 -15.13 -25.55
CA LEU A 32 7.60 -15.34 -24.55
C LEU A 32 7.98 -14.63 -23.25
N PRO A 33 7.02 -14.13 -22.47
CA PRO A 33 7.31 -13.68 -21.11
C PRO A 33 7.67 -14.88 -20.21
N HIS A 34 8.50 -14.63 -19.19
CA HIS A 34 8.72 -15.63 -18.16
C HIS A 34 7.44 -15.92 -17.38
N MET A 35 7.28 -17.17 -16.93
CA MET A 35 6.10 -17.61 -16.19
C MET A 35 6.49 -18.78 -15.30
N SER A 36 6.21 -18.69 -13.99
CA SER A 36 6.39 -19.84 -13.06
C SER A 36 5.09 -20.64 -12.86
N GLY A 37 3.94 -20.10 -13.28
CA GLY A 37 2.62 -20.67 -13.00
C GLY A 37 2.12 -20.44 -11.56
N VAL A 38 2.98 -19.92 -10.68
CA VAL A 38 2.61 -19.55 -9.31
C VAL A 38 1.72 -18.31 -9.35
N ARG A 39 0.64 -18.34 -8.55
CA ARG A 39 -0.29 -17.24 -8.40
C ARG A 39 -0.47 -16.87 -6.93
N TYR A 40 -0.51 -15.58 -6.69
CA TYR A 40 -0.80 -14.97 -5.41
C TYR A 40 -2.14 -14.26 -5.46
N VAL A 41 -2.65 -13.83 -4.30
CA VAL A 41 -3.81 -12.94 -4.23
C VAL A 41 -3.35 -11.64 -3.62
N SER A 42 -3.58 -10.53 -4.34
CA SER A 42 -3.25 -9.20 -3.86
C SER A 42 -4.43 -8.25 -3.97
N ALA A 43 -4.55 -7.32 -3.02
CA ALA A 43 -5.53 -6.25 -3.11
C ALA A 43 -5.04 -5.08 -3.98
N CYS A 44 -5.96 -4.28 -4.51
CA CYS A 44 -5.67 -3.03 -5.24
C CYS A 44 -5.11 -1.95 -4.31
N SER A 45 -4.69 -0.80 -4.85
CA SER A 45 -4.15 0.31 -4.04
C SER A 45 -5.10 0.77 -2.94
N CYS A 46 -6.41 0.81 -3.20
CA CYS A 46 -7.41 1.24 -2.23
C CYS A 46 -7.94 0.12 -1.30
N GLY A 47 -7.53 -1.12 -1.51
CA GLY A 47 -7.91 -2.27 -0.67
C GLY A 47 -9.34 -2.80 -0.87
N ARG A 48 -10.18 -2.18 -1.71
CA ARG A 48 -11.59 -2.60 -1.93
C ARG A 48 -11.76 -3.82 -2.84
N ARG A 49 -10.73 -4.20 -3.60
CA ARG A 49 -10.77 -5.32 -4.55
C ARG A 49 -9.52 -6.18 -4.44
N GLN A 50 -9.68 -7.49 -4.61
CA GLN A 50 -8.59 -8.45 -4.75
C GLN A 50 -8.59 -9.08 -6.12
N ALA A 51 -7.40 -9.39 -6.65
CA ALA A 51 -7.23 -10.13 -7.88
C ALA A 51 -6.06 -11.11 -7.75
N ASN A 52 -6.02 -12.06 -8.69
CA ASN A 52 -4.87 -12.94 -8.84
C ASN A 52 -3.68 -12.13 -9.36
N ARG A 53 -2.56 -12.26 -8.67
CA ARG A 53 -1.27 -11.68 -9.05
C ARG A 53 -0.37 -12.81 -9.55
N GLU A 54 0.14 -12.65 -10.77
CA GLU A 54 1.18 -13.55 -11.27
C GLU A 54 2.52 -13.29 -10.57
N ASP A 55 3.33 -14.34 -10.44
CA ASP A 55 4.65 -14.26 -9.85
C ASP A 55 5.58 -13.33 -10.67
N PRO A 56 6.08 -12.23 -10.09
CA PRO A 56 6.77 -11.20 -10.85
C PRO A 56 8.21 -11.61 -11.20
N TYR A 57 8.59 -11.36 -12.45
CA TYR A 57 9.97 -11.49 -12.94
C TYR A 57 10.71 -10.15 -13.05
N ASP A 58 9.97 -9.04 -13.01
CA ASP A 58 10.49 -7.69 -13.04
C ASP A 58 9.81 -6.80 -11.99
N VAL A 59 10.54 -5.79 -11.51
CA VAL A 59 10.12 -4.90 -10.43
C VAL A 59 9.01 -3.94 -10.91
N GLU A 60 8.98 -3.59 -12.19
CA GLU A 60 7.95 -2.72 -12.76
C GLU A 60 6.57 -3.37 -12.68
N TYR A 61 6.45 -4.62 -13.11
CA TYR A 61 5.21 -5.38 -12.98
C TYR A 61 4.83 -5.58 -11.51
N ALA A 62 5.79 -5.91 -10.66
CA ALA A 62 5.59 -6.11 -9.22
C ALA A 62 4.96 -4.87 -8.54
N ASN A 63 5.52 -3.69 -8.81
CA ASN A 63 5.20 -2.44 -8.12
C ASN A 63 4.22 -1.53 -8.87
N SER A 64 4.06 -1.67 -10.18
CA SER A 64 3.24 -0.78 -11.02
C SER A 64 2.27 -1.56 -11.90
N GLY A 65 2.77 -2.51 -12.71
CA GLY A 65 1.98 -3.21 -13.73
C GLY A 65 0.73 -3.91 -13.17
N PHE A 66 0.88 -4.74 -12.13
CA PHE A 66 -0.26 -5.40 -11.49
C PHE A 66 -1.31 -4.39 -10.99
N TYR A 67 -0.86 -3.32 -10.35
CA TYR A 67 -1.76 -2.33 -9.74
C TYR A 67 -2.51 -1.51 -10.78
N ARG A 68 -1.86 -1.18 -11.91
CA ARG A 68 -2.51 -0.50 -13.03
C ARG A 68 -3.63 -1.35 -13.62
N LEU A 69 -3.40 -2.66 -13.80
CA LEU A 69 -4.40 -3.58 -14.35
C LEU A 69 -5.65 -3.69 -13.46
N ILE A 70 -5.48 -3.89 -12.14
CA ILE A 70 -6.62 -3.98 -11.20
C ILE A 70 -7.28 -2.62 -10.93
N GLU A 71 -6.56 -1.52 -11.19
CA GLU A 71 -7.04 -0.16 -10.96
C GLU A 71 -8.21 0.22 -11.89
N GLU A 72 -8.17 -0.20 -13.16
CA GLU A 72 -9.23 0.04 -14.14
C GLU A 72 -10.60 -0.46 -13.63
N GLU A 73 -10.59 -1.55 -12.86
CA GLU A 73 -11.80 -2.16 -12.33
C GLU A 73 -12.16 -1.72 -10.90
N CYS A 74 -11.41 -0.77 -10.31
CA CYS A 74 -11.60 -0.37 -8.90
C CYS A 74 -11.14 1.06 -8.56
N CYS A 75 -9.83 1.34 -8.64
CA CYS A 75 -9.25 2.57 -8.11
C CYS A 75 -9.28 3.75 -9.09
N GLY A 76 -9.56 3.52 -10.37
CA GLY A 76 -9.32 4.49 -11.45
C GLY A 76 -10.16 5.78 -11.35
N ARG A 77 -11.26 5.77 -10.58
CA ARG A 77 -12.10 6.95 -10.35
C ARG A 77 -11.78 7.72 -9.06
N LEU A 78 -10.85 7.22 -8.25
CA LEU A 78 -10.44 7.88 -7.01
C LEU A 78 -9.52 9.05 -7.32
N ARG A 79 -9.44 10.02 -6.41
CA ARG A 79 -8.41 11.07 -6.50
C ARG A 79 -7.06 10.47 -6.15
N HIS A 80 -6.08 10.63 -7.03
CA HIS A 80 -4.69 10.21 -6.84
C HIS A 80 -3.78 11.38 -6.54
N VAL A 81 -2.74 11.15 -5.74
CA VAL A 81 -1.56 12.01 -5.67
C VAL A 81 -0.54 11.51 -6.67
N THR A 82 -0.08 12.39 -7.56
CA THR A 82 0.96 12.08 -8.54
C THR A 82 2.34 12.13 -7.88
N PHE A 83 3.01 10.99 -7.81
CA PHE A 83 4.38 10.91 -7.29
C PHE A 83 5.39 11.44 -8.33
N PRO A 84 6.52 12.02 -7.89
CA PRO A 84 7.60 12.44 -8.78
C PRO A 84 8.15 11.25 -9.59
N ILE A 85 8.04 11.37 -10.90
CA ILE A 85 8.61 10.41 -11.86
C ILE A 85 9.34 11.18 -12.96
N PHE A 86 10.27 10.50 -13.62
CA PHE A 86 10.99 11.02 -14.77
C PHE A 86 10.02 11.42 -15.89
N LYS A 87 10.24 12.62 -16.44
CA LYS A 87 9.48 13.14 -17.58
C LYS A 87 10.45 13.46 -18.71
N PRO A 88 10.53 12.63 -19.75
CA PRO A 88 11.46 12.88 -20.84
C PRO A 88 11.10 14.17 -21.58
N SER A 89 12.11 14.96 -21.94
CA SER A 89 11.95 16.15 -22.80
C SER A 89 12.12 15.80 -24.29
N SER A 90 12.63 14.61 -24.61
CA SER A 90 12.81 14.09 -25.96
C SER A 90 12.70 12.56 -25.97
N ASP A 91 12.62 11.96 -27.15
CA ASP A 91 12.62 10.48 -27.31
C ASP A 91 14.01 9.86 -27.03
N HIS A 92 15.04 10.68 -26.87
CA HIS A 92 16.40 10.25 -26.56
C HIS A 92 16.66 10.43 -25.06
N PHE A 93 16.39 9.37 -24.30
CA PHE A 93 16.71 9.31 -22.87
C PHE A 93 17.31 7.94 -22.52
N GLU A 94 18.10 7.90 -21.46
CA GLU A 94 18.84 6.70 -21.04
C GLU A 94 18.80 6.50 -19.52
N PRO A 95 19.07 5.29 -19.01
CA PRO A 95 19.24 5.10 -17.58
C PRO A 95 20.50 5.81 -17.07
N ALA A 96 20.38 6.50 -15.94
CA ALA A 96 21.51 7.15 -15.27
C ALA A 96 22.58 6.12 -14.87
N ASN A 97 23.85 6.47 -15.07
CA ASN A 97 24.98 5.61 -14.71
C ASN A 97 25.32 5.74 -13.21
N LEU A 98 24.82 4.81 -12.40
CA LEU A 98 25.00 4.80 -10.95
C LEU A 98 26.33 4.12 -10.57
N LYS A 99 27.20 4.84 -9.84
CA LYS A 99 28.45 4.27 -9.31
C LYS A 99 28.12 3.20 -8.27
N GLY A 100 28.56 1.97 -8.51
CA GLY A 100 28.24 0.84 -7.63
C GLY A 100 27.07 -0.01 -8.12
N ALA A 101 26.40 0.37 -9.22
CA ALA A 101 25.54 -0.53 -9.96
C ALA A 101 26.37 -1.73 -10.45
N SER A 102 26.54 -2.73 -9.58
CA SER A 102 26.76 -4.10 -10.02
C SER A 102 25.59 -4.35 -10.91
N LYS A 103 25.81 -4.25 -12.24
CA LYS A 103 24.79 -4.29 -13.29
C LYS A 103 23.51 -4.87 -12.68
N SER A 104 22.54 -4.02 -12.29
CA SER A 104 21.21 -4.53 -12.02
C SER A 104 20.95 -5.47 -13.17
N MET A 105 20.55 -6.68 -12.86
CA MET A 105 20.44 -7.74 -13.83
C MET A 105 19.27 -7.47 -14.78
N HIS A 106 19.36 -6.38 -15.55
CA HIS A 106 19.39 -6.48 -16.99
C HIS A 106 20.29 -7.68 -17.35
N PHE A 107 19.69 -8.88 -17.37
CA PHE A 107 20.26 -10.07 -17.98
C PHE A 107 20.28 -9.93 -19.52
N ALA A 108 20.70 -8.78 -20.02
CA ALA A 108 21.12 -8.58 -21.39
C ALA A 108 22.65 -8.41 -21.35
N ARG A 109 23.35 -9.48 -21.74
CA ARG A 109 24.82 -9.65 -21.80
C ARG A 109 25.49 -10.03 -20.48
N ASP A 110 25.52 -11.33 -20.21
CA ASP A 110 26.74 -12.09 -19.88
C ASP A 110 26.42 -13.61 -19.94
N VAL A 111 26.15 -14.14 -21.14
CA VAL A 111 26.15 -15.59 -21.42
C VAL A 111 27.18 -15.85 -22.52
N GLU A 112 28.46 -15.71 -22.17
CA GLU A 112 29.53 -16.15 -23.09
C GLU A 112 30.79 -16.68 -22.38
N LYS A 113 30.75 -17.04 -21.09
CA LYS A 113 31.93 -17.56 -20.38
C LYS A 113 31.73 -18.78 -19.49
N LEU A 114 30.72 -19.61 -19.76
CA LEU A 114 30.56 -20.89 -19.02
C LEU A 114 30.31 -22.10 -19.93
N ILE A 115 30.71 -22.04 -21.20
CA ILE A 115 30.78 -23.21 -22.08
C ILE A 115 32.25 -23.48 -22.41
N THR A 116 32.98 -24.01 -21.43
CA THR A 116 34.20 -24.82 -21.63
C THR A 116 34.50 -25.51 -20.31
N GLY A 117 33.91 -26.68 -20.15
CA GLY A 117 34.05 -27.50 -18.94
C GLY A 117 33.03 -28.63 -18.87
N THR A 118 32.67 -29.22 -20.01
CA THR A 118 32.14 -30.58 -20.02
C THR A 118 33.32 -31.51 -19.87
N GLU A 119 33.39 -32.24 -18.76
CA GLU A 119 33.77 -33.65 -18.77
C GLU A 119 33.44 -34.28 -17.42
N ASP A 120 32.65 -35.35 -17.51
CA ASP A 120 32.50 -36.44 -16.55
C ASP A 120 31.60 -36.23 -15.31
N LEU A 121 30.38 -36.78 -15.36
CA LEU A 121 30.07 -38.04 -14.68
C LEU A 121 28.63 -38.49 -15.01
N SER A 122 28.51 -39.78 -15.32
CA SER A 122 27.36 -40.43 -15.95
C SER A 122 26.65 -41.39 -14.98
N LEU A 123 25.32 -41.54 -15.20
CA LEU A 123 24.38 -42.61 -14.79
C LEU A 123 24.04 -42.74 -13.27
N GLY A 124 22.80 -43.02 -12.85
CA GLY A 124 21.66 -43.65 -13.53
C GLY A 124 20.32 -43.51 -12.77
N PRO A 125 19.28 -44.30 -13.11
CA PRO A 125 17.87 -43.96 -12.90
C PRO A 125 17.24 -44.65 -11.69
N ASP A 126 16.15 -44.09 -11.13
CA ASP A 126 14.97 -44.93 -10.78
C ASP A 126 13.67 -44.16 -10.50
N GLU A 127 12.61 -44.94 -10.70
CA GLU A 127 11.16 -44.77 -10.76
C GLU A 127 10.45 -44.16 -9.53
N ASN A 128 9.37 -43.37 -9.74
CA ASN A 128 7.96 -43.84 -9.54
C ASN A 128 6.89 -42.73 -9.55
N GLU A 129 5.93 -42.94 -10.46
CA GLU A 129 4.45 -42.87 -10.38
C GLU A 129 3.68 -41.72 -9.69
N PHE A 130 2.88 -41.04 -10.50
CA PHE A 130 1.62 -40.37 -10.15
C PHE A 130 0.46 -41.08 -10.89
N PRO A 131 -0.73 -41.29 -10.27
CA PRO A 131 -1.92 -41.58 -11.05
C PRO A 131 -2.80 -40.32 -11.20
N ALA A 132 -3.07 -39.97 -12.46
CA ALA A 132 -4.16 -39.11 -12.88
C ALA A 132 -5.44 -39.96 -13.05
N LEU A 133 -6.59 -39.45 -12.59
CA LEU A 133 -7.90 -40.03 -12.91
C LEU A 133 -8.77 -38.97 -13.59
N SER A 134 -8.98 -39.20 -14.88
CA SER A 134 -10.05 -38.67 -15.73
C SER A 134 -11.31 -39.51 -15.59
N VAL A 135 -12.51 -38.91 -15.64
CA VAL A 135 -13.72 -39.61 -16.11
C VAL A 135 -14.70 -38.60 -16.74
N ASP A 136 -15.11 -38.89 -17.98
CA ASP A 136 -16.19 -38.26 -18.74
C ASP A 136 -17.53 -39.02 -18.59
N HIS A 137 -18.63 -38.25 -18.65
CA HIS A 137 -19.98 -38.49 -19.19
C HIS A 137 -20.65 -39.89 -19.23
N LEU A 138 -21.90 -40.03 -18.70
CA LEU A 138 -23.20 -39.84 -19.43
C LEU A 138 -24.41 -40.60 -18.79
N SER A 139 -25.54 -39.88 -18.59
CA SER A 139 -27.00 -40.25 -18.69
C SER A 139 -27.59 -41.45 -17.91
N GLN A 140 -28.88 -41.58 -17.55
CA GLN A 140 -30.15 -40.80 -17.51
C GLN A 140 -31.22 -41.72 -16.84
N VAL A 141 -32.44 -41.17 -16.65
CA VAL A 141 -33.78 -41.80 -16.42
C VAL A 141 -34.23 -41.97 -14.95
N ALA A 142 -35.44 -41.62 -14.49
CA ALA A 142 -36.67 -41.08 -15.11
C ALA A 142 -37.60 -40.39 -14.08
N ALA A 143 -38.52 -39.57 -14.62
CA ALA A 143 -39.93 -39.25 -14.27
C ALA A 143 -40.34 -38.90 -12.82
N ASP A 144 -41.09 -37.82 -12.59
CA ASP A 144 -42.55 -37.74 -12.89
C ASP A 144 -43.10 -36.30 -12.73
N ASP A 145 -44.31 -36.11 -13.25
CA ASP A 145 -44.94 -34.89 -13.78
C ASP A 145 -45.86 -34.07 -12.82
N HIS A 146 -46.34 -32.93 -13.35
CA HIS A 146 -47.63 -32.23 -13.13
C HIS A 146 -47.84 -31.07 -12.10
N GLU A 147 -48.11 -29.90 -12.72
CA GLU A 147 -49.27 -28.96 -12.62
C GLU A 147 -49.46 -27.83 -11.56
N GLU A 148 -49.53 -26.61 -12.12
CA GLU A 148 -50.41 -25.43 -11.95
C GLU A 148 -50.88 -24.84 -10.61
N SER A 149 -50.84 -23.48 -10.60
CA SER A 149 -51.83 -22.46 -10.17
C SER A 149 -51.26 -21.41 -9.19
N GLN A 150 -51.09 -20.14 -9.59
CA GLN A 150 -52.03 -18.99 -9.47
C GLN A 150 -52.45 -18.72 -8.00
N THR A 151 -52.47 -17.55 -7.37
CA THR A 151 -52.44 -16.11 -7.70
C THR A 151 -52.29 -15.34 -6.36
N SER A 152 -51.79 -14.10 -6.36
CA SER A 152 -52.52 -12.97 -5.73
C SER A 152 -51.89 -11.63 -6.09
N LEU A 153 -52.74 -10.77 -6.64
CA LEU A 153 -52.52 -9.36 -6.95
C LEU A 153 -52.83 -8.51 -5.72
N GLY A 154 -52.00 -7.50 -5.47
CA GLY A 154 -52.29 -6.37 -4.58
C GLY A 154 -51.63 -5.10 -5.11
N LYS A 155 -52.43 -4.27 -5.79
CA LYS A 155 -52.13 -2.93 -6.30
C LYS A 155 -51.77 -1.95 -5.16
N GLY A 156 -50.98 -0.91 -5.48
CA GLY A 156 -51.06 0.37 -4.78
C GLY A 156 -49.77 1.19 -4.78
N GLU A 157 -49.76 2.23 -5.59
CA GLU A 157 -48.76 3.28 -5.83
C GLU A 157 -48.15 3.95 -4.58
N ALA A 158 -46.85 4.28 -4.65
CA ALA A 158 -46.36 5.67 -4.62
C ALA A 158 -44.85 5.68 -4.91
N ALA A 159 -44.47 6.23 -6.06
CA ALA A 159 -43.10 6.61 -6.33
C ALA A 159 -42.84 7.95 -5.62
N GLU A 160 -42.00 7.95 -4.59
CA GLU A 160 -41.35 9.17 -4.13
C GLU A 160 -39.93 9.21 -4.70
N ALA A 161 -39.71 10.25 -5.51
CA ALA A 161 -38.44 10.60 -6.10
C ALA A 161 -37.41 10.83 -4.98
N ILE A 162 -36.27 10.14 -5.07
CA ILE A 162 -35.13 10.38 -4.20
C ILE A 162 -34.45 11.64 -4.73
N ASP A 163 -34.46 12.66 -3.88
CA ASP A 163 -33.88 13.97 -4.03
C ASP A 163 -32.37 13.87 -4.34
N GLU A 164 -31.97 14.26 -5.55
CA GLU A 164 -30.58 14.34 -6.04
C GLU A 164 -29.86 15.61 -5.56
N ASP A 165 -30.18 16.12 -4.37
CA ASP A 165 -29.50 17.28 -3.79
C ASP A 165 -28.62 16.87 -2.61
N ASN A 166 -27.45 16.29 -2.92
CA ASN A 166 -26.30 16.29 -2.01
C ASN A 166 -24.94 16.18 -2.74
N LEU A 167 -24.84 16.81 -3.92
CA LEU A 167 -23.55 17.14 -4.51
C LEU A 167 -23.10 18.50 -3.96
N MET A 168 -22.60 18.53 -2.73
CA MET A 168 -21.80 19.68 -2.30
C MET A 168 -20.45 19.61 -3.01
N GLU A 169 -20.33 20.47 -4.02
CA GLU A 169 -19.12 20.86 -4.71
C GLU A 169 -18.14 21.47 -3.68
N ILE A 170 -17.25 20.64 -3.12
CA ILE A 170 -16.11 21.14 -2.34
C ILE A 170 -15.06 21.61 -3.35
N ALA A 171 -15.33 22.80 -3.93
CA ALA A 171 -14.34 23.62 -4.61
C ALA A 171 -13.37 24.17 -3.56
N GLY A 172 -12.43 23.32 -3.16
CA GLY A 172 -11.24 23.68 -2.40
C GLY A 172 -10.05 23.09 -3.12
N THR A 173 -9.57 23.76 -4.16
CA THR A 173 -8.23 23.56 -4.72
C THR A 173 -7.20 23.94 -3.66
N HIS A 174 -6.99 23.04 -2.70
CA HIS A 174 -5.68 22.94 -2.07
C HIS A 174 -4.77 22.32 -3.12
N GLU A 175 -4.02 23.19 -3.79
CA GLU A 175 -2.95 22.81 -4.70
C GLU A 175 -2.01 21.87 -3.93
N LEU A 176 -1.97 20.61 -4.36
CA LEU A 176 -0.91 19.69 -3.97
C LEU A 176 0.42 20.31 -4.41
N PRO A 177 1.52 20.14 -3.65
CA PRO A 177 2.77 20.82 -3.93
C PRO A 177 3.17 20.60 -5.39
N ALA A 178 3.18 21.69 -6.15
CA ALA A 178 3.67 21.70 -7.51
C ALA A 178 5.18 21.41 -7.43
N VAL A 179 5.57 20.20 -7.82
CA VAL A 179 6.97 19.81 -7.91
C VAL A 179 7.63 20.75 -8.90
N SER A 180 8.53 21.64 -8.42
CA SER A 180 9.32 22.53 -9.27
C SER A 180 10.09 21.68 -10.28
N THR A 181 9.70 21.73 -11.53
CA THR A 181 10.25 20.88 -12.61
C THR A 181 11.66 21.29 -13.04
N ARG A 182 12.21 22.39 -12.50
CA ARG A 182 13.46 22.99 -12.98
C ARG A 182 14.73 22.27 -12.53
N ASP A 183 14.62 21.35 -11.55
CA ASP A 183 15.80 20.72 -10.94
C ASP A 183 15.94 19.22 -11.26
N PHE A 184 15.08 18.67 -12.13
CA PHE A 184 15.09 17.25 -12.47
C PHE A 184 15.61 16.97 -13.89
N SER A 185 16.36 15.88 -14.04
CA SER A 185 16.82 15.39 -15.33
C SER A 185 15.64 15.00 -16.22
N THR A 186 15.76 15.35 -17.50
CA THR A 186 14.79 15.02 -18.55
C THR A 186 15.38 14.15 -19.65
N THR A 187 16.65 13.76 -19.51
CA THR A 187 17.41 12.89 -20.42
C THR A 187 17.89 11.62 -19.74
N GLU A 188 17.99 11.60 -18.42
CA GLU A 188 18.41 10.43 -17.65
C GLU A 188 17.36 10.07 -16.58
N TYR A 189 17.03 8.78 -16.48
CA TYR A 189 16.11 8.26 -15.45
C TYR A 189 16.81 7.35 -14.45
N LEU A 190 16.26 7.25 -13.24
CA LEU A 190 16.71 6.31 -12.22
C LEU A 190 16.21 4.91 -12.56
N PRO A 191 17.09 3.92 -12.80
CA PRO A 191 16.68 2.58 -13.22
C PRO A 191 16.01 1.76 -12.11
N CYS A 192 16.35 2.03 -10.84
CA CYS A 192 15.80 1.37 -9.66
C CYS A 192 14.81 2.31 -8.92
N MET A 193 14.39 1.92 -7.72
CA MET A 193 13.56 2.78 -6.88
C MET A 193 14.36 3.93 -6.27
N LEU A 194 13.67 5.02 -5.95
CA LEU A 194 14.27 6.17 -5.28
C LEU A 194 14.54 5.89 -3.79
N HIS A 195 15.73 6.22 -3.32
CA HIS A 195 16.17 6.11 -1.92
C HIS A 195 17.04 7.30 -1.52
N VAL A 196 17.36 7.41 -0.23
CA VAL A 196 18.12 8.54 0.35
C VAL A 196 19.53 8.76 -0.21
N ASN A 197 20.10 7.75 -0.87
CA ASN A 197 21.43 7.83 -1.49
C ASN A 197 21.37 8.04 -3.02
N SER A 198 20.17 8.09 -3.61
CA SER A 198 20.02 8.30 -5.05
C SER A 198 20.54 9.70 -5.46
N PRO A 199 21.09 9.85 -6.69
CA PRO A 199 21.54 11.16 -7.17
C PRO A 199 20.41 12.19 -7.16
N SER A 200 20.71 13.41 -6.68
CA SER A 200 19.76 14.51 -6.70
C SER A 200 19.33 14.85 -8.13
N GLY A 201 18.04 15.11 -8.32
CA GLY A 201 17.48 15.47 -9.63
C GLY A 201 17.20 14.29 -10.58
N ILE A 202 17.52 13.05 -10.21
CA ILE A 202 17.21 11.88 -11.06
C ILE A 202 16.03 11.11 -10.49
N LEU A 203 14.97 10.92 -11.29
CA LEU A 203 13.71 10.31 -10.87
C LEU A 203 13.46 8.96 -11.55
N PRO A 204 12.69 8.04 -10.94
CA PRO A 204 12.34 6.76 -11.54
C PRO A 204 11.32 6.92 -12.67
N ARG A 205 11.26 5.96 -13.60
CA ARG A 205 10.30 5.99 -14.73
C ARG A 205 8.84 5.79 -14.31
N TYR A 206 8.62 5.10 -13.20
CA TYR A 206 7.30 4.82 -12.66
C TYR A 206 7.34 4.94 -11.14
N SER A 207 6.17 5.21 -10.55
CA SER A 207 6.03 5.22 -9.10
C SER A 207 5.82 3.79 -8.59
N SER A 208 6.59 3.39 -7.58
CA SER A 208 6.33 2.17 -6.81
C SER A 208 5.33 2.39 -5.66
N TRP A 209 4.98 3.66 -5.41
CA TRP A 209 4.05 4.12 -4.39
C TRP A 209 2.71 4.52 -5.03
N SER A 210 1.62 4.46 -4.27
CA SER A 210 0.33 5.02 -4.69
C SER A 210 -0.40 5.61 -3.49
N LEU A 211 -0.98 6.78 -3.64
CA LEU A 211 -1.73 7.46 -2.59
C LEU A 211 -3.07 7.93 -3.16
N VAL A 212 -4.15 7.36 -2.65
CA VAL A 212 -5.51 7.58 -3.13
C VAL A 212 -6.41 8.12 -2.02
N CYS A 213 -7.30 9.06 -2.37
CA CYS A 213 -8.38 9.49 -1.50
C CYS A 213 -9.64 8.69 -1.83
N LEU A 214 -10.09 7.90 -0.86
CA LEU A 214 -11.34 7.14 -0.94
C LEU A 214 -12.59 8.04 -0.94
N GLY A 215 -12.49 9.24 -0.37
CA GLY A 215 -13.59 10.19 -0.23
C GLY A 215 -13.69 10.75 1.20
N SER A 216 -14.91 11.04 1.63
CA SER A 216 -15.22 11.58 2.96
C SER A 216 -14.68 10.69 4.10
N SER A 217 -14.24 11.32 5.20
CA SER A 217 -13.85 10.63 6.43
C SER A 217 -14.97 9.76 7.01
N SER A 218 -16.24 10.06 6.69
CA SER A 218 -17.41 9.28 7.12
C SER A 218 -17.49 7.88 6.51
N LEU A 219 -16.69 7.59 5.48
CA LEU A 219 -16.57 6.24 4.91
C LEU A 219 -15.97 5.24 5.92
N TYR A 220 -15.28 5.73 6.95
CA TYR A 220 -14.83 4.90 8.06
C TYR A 220 -15.74 5.08 9.28
N SER A 221 -16.22 3.97 9.83
CA SER A 221 -16.94 3.93 11.11
C SER A 221 -16.16 3.07 12.10
N HIS A 222 -15.81 3.64 13.26
CA HIS A 222 -15.07 2.92 14.31
C HIS A 222 -15.84 1.71 14.86
N ASN A 223 -17.18 1.73 14.80
CA ASN A 223 -18.01 0.61 15.25
C ASN A 223 -18.09 -0.52 14.21
N ALA A 224 -18.05 -0.18 12.92
CA ALA A 224 -18.17 -1.17 11.84
C ALA A 224 -16.81 -1.69 11.33
N GLY A 225 -15.74 -0.92 11.49
CA GLY A 225 -14.44 -1.24 10.91
C GLY A 225 -14.45 -1.12 9.39
N LEU A 226 -13.71 -2.00 8.73
CA LEU A 226 -13.57 -2.14 7.28
C LEU A 226 -14.20 -3.45 6.80
N SER A 227 -15.41 -3.76 7.28
CA SER A 227 -16.11 -5.01 6.98
C SER A 227 -16.49 -5.19 5.51
N ASP A 228 -16.54 -4.10 4.76
CA ASP A 228 -16.79 -4.05 3.31
C ASP A 228 -15.56 -4.41 2.47
N GLN A 229 -14.37 -4.45 3.07
CA GLN A 229 -13.13 -4.76 2.35
C GLN A 229 -12.79 -6.27 2.42
N PRO A 230 -12.46 -6.90 1.28
CA PRO A 230 -12.20 -8.33 1.22
C PRO A 230 -10.87 -8.70 1.89
N GLY A 231 -10.78 -9.95 2.37
CA GLY A 231 -9.53 -10.56 2.81
C GLY A 231 -9.12 -10.27 4.27
N PHE A 232 -9.79 -9.34 4.97
CA PHE A 232 -9.49 -9.09 6.38
C PHE A 232 -9.79 -10.30 7.26
N LEU A 233 -8.84 -10.65 8.13
CA LEU A 233 -9.07 -11.63 9.17
C LEU A 233 -10.09 -11.10 10.18
N ALA A 234 -10.92 -12.01 10.70
CA ALA A 234 -12.01 -11.68 11.61
C ALA A 234 -11.52 -10.81 12.80
N GLY A 235 -12.18 -9.66 12.99
CA GLY A 235 -11.88 -8.73 14.07
C GLY A 235 -10.60 -7.89 13.90
N SER A 236 -9.89 -7.99 12.76
CA SER A 236 -8.64 -7.25 12.54
C SER A 236 -8.79 -6.01 11.65
N GLY A 237 -9.92 -5.84 10.97
CA GLY A 237 -10.18 -4.72 10.04
C GLY A 237 -10.64 -3.45 10.75
N PHE A 238 -9.87 -2.91 11.69
CA PHE A 238 -10.18 -1.65 12.39
C PHE A 238 -8.98 -0.73 12.42
N LEU A 239 -9.23 0.59 12.42
CA LEU A 239 -8.19 1.60 12.53
C LEU A 239 -8.01 2.00 14.01
N LEU A 240 -6.80 2.40 14.37
CA LEU A 240 -6.45 2.89 15.69
C LEU A 240 -6.80 4.38 15.81
N PRO A 241 -7.47 4.81 16.90
CA PRO A 241 -7.65 6.23 17.18
C PRO A 241 -6.32 6.88 17.57
N TRP A 242 -6.09 8.09 17.06
CA TRP A 242 -5.00 8.98 17.44
C TRP A 242 -5.59 10.28 17.98
N ASP A 243 -5.59 10.41 19.30
CA ASP A 243 -6.04 11.63 19.98
C ASP A 243 -4.90 12.65 20.01
N ILE A 244 -5.13 13.80 19.36
CA ILE A 244 -4.19 14.91 19.27
C ILE A 244 -4.75 16.12 20.03
N PRO A 245 -4.07 16.60 21.09
CA PRO A 245 -4.42 17.86 21.71
C PRO A 245 -4.05 19.02 20.76
N VAL A 246 -4.99 19.94 20.54
CA VAL A 246 -4.84 21.14 19.72
C VAL A 246 -5.07 22.36 20.59
N ARG A 247 -4.16 23.33 20.52
CA ARG A 247 -4.27 24.57 21.29
C ARG A 247 -4.79 25.71 20.42
N LEU A 248 -5.96 26.25 20.78
CA LEU A 248 -6.45 27.48 20.14
C LEU A 248 -5.69 28.68 20.68
N HIS A 249 -4.85 29.31 19.85
CA HIS A 249 -4.32 30.64 20.12
C HIS A 249 -5.43 31.68 19.88
N HIS A 250 -6.01 32.21 20.96
CA HIS A 250 -6.89 33.37 20.87
C HIS A 250 -6.02 34.61 20.60
N ASN A 251 -6.17 35.20 19.41
CA ASN A 251 -5.57 36.49 19.09
C ASN A 251 -6.37 37.57 19.83
N GLU A 252 -5.98 37.92 21.07
CA GLU A 252 -6.50 39.12 21.72
C GLU A 252 -6.00 40.35 20.94
N SER A 253 -6.76 40.75 19.93
CA SER A 253 -6.60 42.07 19.35
C SER A 253 -6.78 43.12 20.46
N ASN A 254 -5.75 43.96 20.60
CA ASN A 254 -5.62 45.02 21.60
C ASN A 254 -6.91 45.82 21.81
N GLY A 255 -7.58 45.57 22.94
CA GLY A 255 -8.58 46.47 23.50
C GLY A 255 -7.90 47.68 24.15
N LEU A 256 -7.71 48.75 23.38
CA LEU A 256 -7.51 50.10 23.92
C LEU A 256 -8.89 50.75 24.10
N ASP A 257 -9.41 50.75 25.33
CA ASP A 257 -9.50 52.00 26.10
C ASP A 257 -10.21 51.79 27.43
N GLY A 258 -9.55 52.26 28.48
CA GLY A 258 -9.99 52.12 29.85
C GLY A 258 -11.13 53.07 30.22
N ARG A 259 -12.01 52.58 31.08
CA ARG A 259 -12.68 53.44 32.06
C ARG A 259 -12.83 52.72 33.39
N ARG A 260 -12.09 53.23 34.37
CA ARG A 260 -12.20 52.90 35.79
C ARG A 260 -13.56 53.38 36.30
N THR A 261 -14.32 52.49 36.94
CA THR A 261 -15.31 52.87 37.95
C THR A 261 -15.24 51.88 39.12
N HIS A 262 -14.98 52.44 40.29
CA HIS A 262 -15.05 51.81 41.60
C HIS A 262 -16.47 51.27 41.88
N ASN A 263 -16.61 50.08 42.47
CA ASN A 263 -17.15 49.90 43.83
C ASN A 263 -17.55 48.46 44.21
N LEU A 264 -17.31 48.19 45.50
CA LEU A 264 -18.01 47.32 46.45
C LEU A 264 -18.06 45.79 46.27
N GLY A 265 -17.19 45.16 47.06
CA GLY A 265 -17.35 43.94 47.87
C GLY A 265 -18.53 43.00 47.64
N TYR A 266 -18.19 41.73 47.37
CA TYR A 266 -18.79 40.59 48.05
C TYR A 266 -17.80 39.43 48.11
N SER A 267 -17.59 38.91 49.32
CA SER A 267 -16.77 37.73 49.59
C SER A 267 -17.51 36.49 49.11
N GLY A 268 -17.01 35.86 48.04
CA GLY A 268 -17.50 34.58 47.55
C GLY A 268 -16.31 33.65 47.32
N LYS A 269 -16.20 32.59 48.12
CA LYS A 269 -15.26 31.48 47.90
C LYS A 269 -15.64 30.74 46.61
N GLY A 270 -15.19 31.23 45.47
CA GLY A 270 -15.20 30.53 44.19
C GLY A 270 -13.81 29.96 43.90
N LYS A 271 -13.74 28.66 43.61
CA LYS A 271 -12.53 28.01 43.07
C LYS A 271 -12.02 28.85 41.90
N ARG A 272 -10.77 29.30 41.97
CA ARG A 272 -10.02 29.84 40.82
C ARG A 272 -9.92 28.75 39.75
N VAL A 273 -10.85 28.75 38.80
CA VAL A 273 -10.63 28.09 37.51
C VAL A 273 -9.53 28.91 36.84
N LYS A 274 -8.36 28.30 36.62
CA LYS A 274 -7.29 28.91 35.84
C LYS A 274 -7.85 29.17 34.44
N GLN A 275 -8.06 30.46 34.14
CA GLN A 275 -8.23 30.97 32.79
C GLN A 275 -6.89 30.74 32.08
N GLY A 276 -6.82 29.77 31.18
CA GLY A 276 -5.57 29.43 30.51
C GLY A 276 -5.74 28.29 29.52
N GLN A 277 -5.82 28.66 28.23
CA GLN A 277 -5.80 27.84 27.02
C GLN A 277 -6.99 26.87 26.84
N HIS A 278 -7.86 27.18 25.86
CA HIS A 278 -8.82 26.22 25.32
C HIS A 278 -8.06 25.19 24.47
N GLU A 279 -7.59 24.12 25.11
CA GLU A 279 -7.08 22.92 24.45
C GLU A 279 -8.27 21.99 24.15
N PHE A 280 -8.43 21.56 22.90
CA PHE A 280 -9.41 20.56 22.51
C PHE A 280 -8.72 19.40 21.82
N THR A 281 -9.30 18.20 21.87
CA THR A 281 -8.69 17.00 21.27
C THR A 281 -9.37 16.68 19.94
N VAL A 282 -8.56 16.48 18.90
CA VAL A 282 -9.02 15.97 17.61
C VAL A 282 -8.63 14.50 17.46
N LYS A 283 -9.45 13.73 16.75
CA LYS A 283 -9.23 12.31 16.53
C LYS A 283 -8.94 12.03 15.07
N ILE A 284 -7.75 11.53 14.79
CA ILE A 284 -7.35 10.94 13.50
C ILE A 284 -7.47 9.42 13.66
N PHE A 285 -7.78 8.69 12.59
CA PHE A 285 -7.69 7.22 12.63
C PHE A 285 -6.58 6.72 11.70
N ILE A 286 -5.73 5.83 12.20
CA ILE A 286 -4.59 5.27 11.47
C ILE A 286 -4.67 3.74 11.46
N GLY A 287 -4.45 3.13 10.31
CA GLY A 287 -4.32 1.67 10.19
C GLY A 287 -3.07 1.28 9.42
N VAL A 288 -2.29 0.35 9.97
CA VAL A 288 -1.16 -0.26 9.27
C VAL A 288 -1.55 -1.67 8.87
N GLU A 289 -1.70 -1.87 7.57
CA GLU A 289 -2.25 -3.08 6.98
C GLU A 289 -1.16 -3.99 6.42
N TYR A 290 -1.23 -5.26 6.81
CA TYR A 290 -0.39 -6.33 6.27
C TYR A 290 -1.21 -7.24 5.36
N GLU A 291 -0.58 -7.76 4.32
CA GLU A 291 -1.15 -8.69 3.35
C GLU A 291 -0.21 -9.87 3.15
N CYS A 292 -0.72 -11.10 3.22
CA CYS A 292 0.06 -12.31 2.91
C CYS A 292 -0.13 -12.77 1.45
N PRO A 293 0.72 -13.67 0.92
CA PRO A 293 0.64 -14.15 -0.46
C PRO A 293 -0.70 -14.81 -0.86
N ARG A 294 -1.53 -15.19 0.12
CA ARG A 294 -2.88 -15.73 -0.09
C ARG A 294 -3.99 -14.66 -0.03
N GLY A 295 -3.64 -13.39 0.11
CA GLY A 295 -4.59 -12.29 0.21
C GLY A 295 -5.25 -12.14 1.59
N HIS A 296 -4.77 -12.82 2.64
CA HIS A 296 -5.26 -12.51 3.99
C HIS A 296 -4.66 -11.20 4.47
N ARG A 297 -5.51 -10.35 5.04
CA ARG A 297 -5.18 -9.00 5.48
C ARG A 297 -5.45 -8.83 6.96
N PHE A 298 -4.67 -8.00 7.62
CA PHE A 298 -4.92 -7.64 9.02
C PHE A 298 -4.25 -6.30 9.37
N MET A 299 -4.86 -5.55 10.29
CA MET A 299 -4.23 -4.36 10.85
C MET A 299 -3.29 -4.74 12.01
N SER A 300 -2.32 -3.87 12.28
CA SER A 300 -1.47 -3.95 13.46
C SER A 300 -1.89 -2.93 14.51
N SER A 301 -1.90 -3.32 15.79
CA SER A 301 -2.25 -2.42 16.90
C SER A 301 -1.04 -1.77 17.60
N SER A 302 0.13 -2.36 17.42
CA SER A 302 1.43 -1.85 17.85
C SER A 302 2.52 -2.57 17.06
N PRO A 303 3.77 -2.06 16.98
CA PRO A 303 4.86 -2.76 16.32
C PRO A 303 4.92 -4.25 16.71
N GLY A 304 4.83 -5.15 15.72
CA GLY A 304 4.88 -6.60 15.94
C GLY A 304 3.56 -7.26 16.36
N ARG A 305 2.49 -6.50 16.65
CA ARG A 305 1.24 -7.03 17.20
C ARG A 305 0.08 -6.87 16.22
N ILE A 306 -0.64 -7.96 16.01
CA ILE A 306 -1.87 -7.99 15.20
C ILE A 306 -3.02 -7.39 16.00
N LEU A 307 -3.78 -6.49 15.36
CA LEU A 307 -4.99 -5.91 15.92
C LEU A 307 -6.09 -6.98 16.02
N LYS A 308 -6.72 -7.03 17.20
CA LYS A 308 -7.95 -7.79 17.43
C LYS A 308 -8.91 -6.90 18.20
N ALA A 309 -9.93 -6.40 17.52
CA ALA A 309 -11.04 -5.68 18.16
C ALA A 309 -11.80 -6.65 19.07
N THR A 310 -12.44 -6.10 20.11
CA THR A 310 -13.34 -6.90 20.95
C THR A 310 -14.56 -7.36 20.14
N GLY A 311 -15.34 -8.31 20.67
CA GLY A 311 -16.59 -8.74 20.02
C GLY A 311 -17.61 -7.62 19.76
N ALA A 312 -17.44 -6.46 20.40
CA ALA A 312 -18.23 -5.24 20.18
C ALA A 312 -17.59 -4.24 19.19
N GLY A 313 -16.52 -4.63 18.49
CA GLY A 313 -15.79 -3.73 17.57
C GLY A 313 -14.91 -2.68 18.28
N LEU A 314 -14.72 -2.79 19.60
CA LEU A 314 -13.96 -1.78 20.34
C LEU A 314 -12.45 -2.00 20.17
N VAL A 315 -11.77 -0.97 19.68
CA VAL A 315 -10.31 -0.85 19.65
C VAL A 315 -9.85 -0.03 20.86
N LYS A 316 -9.03 -0.64 21.72
CA LYS A 316 -8.49 0.02 22.93
C LYS A 316 -7.09 0.60 22.73
N ASP A 317 -6.36 0.12 21.73
CA ASP A 317 -4.99 0.55 21.45
C ASP A 317 -4.99 1.92 20.76
N SER A 318 -3.94 2.70 20.98
CA SER A 318 -3.76 4.04 20.39
C SER A 318 -2.80 4.00 19.22
N ALA A 319 -3.09 4.80 18.18
CA ALA A 319 -2.20 4.98 17.04
C ALA A 319 -0.85 5.64 17.41
N GLN A 320 -0.72 6.22 18.61
CA GLN A 320 0.57 6.73 19.11
C GLN A 320 1.66 5.66 19.08
N LEU A 321 1.30 4.39 19.34
CA LEU A 321 2.27 3.28 19.36
C LEU A 321 2.91 3.03 17.99
N ILE A 322 2.19 3.26 16.90
CA ILE A 322 2.68 3.01 15.54
C ILE A 322 3.21 4.28 14.86
N THR A 323 2.82 5.47 15.31
CA THR A 323 3.30 6.75 14.76
C THR A 323 4.64 7.18 15.36
N GLN A 324 4.91 6.77 16.61
CA GLN A 324 6.13 7.15 17.34
C GLN A 324 7.25 6.09 17.30
N ASN A 325 6.99 4.90 16.75
CA ASN A 325 7.94 3.80 16.69
C ASN A 325 8.09 3.29 15.26
N ASP A 326 9.24 2.67 14.99
CA ASP A 326 9.44 1.94 13.74
C ASP A 326 8.49 0.72 13.73
N VAL A 327 7.84 0.51 12.60
CA VAL A 327 6.85 -0.55 12.42
C VAL A 327 7.44 -1.63 11.52
N PRO A 328 7.42 -2.92 11.91
CA PRO A 328 7.97 -3.98 11.07
C PRO A 328 7.35 -4.02 9.67
N LEU A 329 8.18 -4.19 8.64
CA LEU A 329 7.72 -4.37 7.27
C LEU A 329 7.10 -5.76 7.05
N TYR A 330 7.48 -6.74 7.88
CA TYR A 330 7.04 -8.14 7.75
C TYR A 330 6.55 -8.70 9.08
N LEU A 331 5.45 -9.45 9.04
CA LEU A 331 4.91 -10.18 10.19
C LEU A 331 4.43 -11.58 9.78
N PRO A 332 4.49 -12.57 10.68
CA PRO A 332 3.85 -13.86 10.43
C PRO A 332 2.32 -13.69 10.34
N CYS A 333 1.75 -14.16 9.24
CA CYS A 333 0.31 -14.18 9.02
C CYS A 333 -0.35 -15.26 9.89
N PRO A 334 -1.40 -14.94 10.67
CA PRO A 334 -2.05 -15.91 11.56
C PRO A 334 -3.11 -16.76 10.82
N CYS A 335 -3.07 -16.81 9.48
CA CYS A 335 -4.02 -17.58 8.70
C CYS A 335 -3.88 -19.09 8.99
N PRO A 336 -4.99 -19.86 8.95
CA PRO A 336 -5.01 -21.26 9.37
C PRO A 336 -4.26 -22.22 8.43
N TYR A 337 -3.73 -21.73 7.31
CA TYR A 337 -3.06 -22.53 6.29
C TYR A 337 -1.60 -22.82 6.62
N ASN A 338 -1.36 -23.08 7.89
CA ASN A 338 -0.08 -23.36 8.49
C ASN A 338 0.29 -24.83 8.21
N ARG A 339 0.24 -25.28 6.95
CA ARG A 339 0.65 -26.66 6.60
C ARG A 339 2.15 -26.80 6.85
N GLY A 340 2.52 -27.66 7.80
CA GLY A 340 3.91 -27.86 8.21
C GLY A 340 4.45 -26.90 9.27
N GLY A 341 3.58 -26.13 9.95
CA GLY A 341 3.96 -25.30 11.10
C GLY A 341 4.70 -24.00 10.76
N LYS A 342 4.89 -23.66 9.49
CA LYS A 342 5.51 -22.40 9.04
C LYS A 342 4.43 -21.41 8.57
N ALA A 343 4.19 -20.38 9.39
CA ALA A 343 3.30 -19.28 9.04
C ALA A 343 3.77 -18.60 7.74
N LEU A 344 2.83 -18.18 6.89
CA LEU A 344 3.18 -17.33 5.75
C LEU A 344 3.66 -15.97 6.25
N ILE A 345 4.60 -15.35 5.56
CA ILE A 345 5.00 -13.97 5.83
C ILE A 345 4.00 -13.03 5.18
N ALA A 346 3.40 -12.14 5.95
CA ALA A 346 2.66 -10.98 5.45
C ALA A 346 3.60 -9.76 5.40
N GLN A 347 3.42 -8.92 4.39
CA GLN A 347 4.13 -7.66 4.22
C GLN A 347 3.18 -6.50 4.51
N LEU A 348 3.70 -5.44 5.12
CA LEU A 348 3.01 -4.15 5.25
C LEU A 348 2.80 -3.58 3.84
N MET A 349 1.53 -3.49 3.43
CA MET A 349 1.15 -3.09 2.07
C MET A 349 0.38 -1.79 2.02
N ARG A 350 -0.32 -1.38 3.09
CA ARG A 350 -1.11 -0.14 3.11
C ARG A 350 -1.07 0.60 4.44
N LEU A 351 -1.15 1.93 4.36
CA LEU A 351 -1.36 2.84 5.47
C LEU A 351 -2.67 3.59 5.22
N HIS A 352 -3.59 3.45 6.16
CA HIS A 352 -4.90 4.07 6.16
C HIS A 352 -4.87 5.30 7.06
N VAL A 353 -5.35 6.45 6.56
CA VAL A 353 -5.39 7.70 7.31
C VAL A 353 -6.75 8.35 7.12
N VAL A 354 -7.51 8.50 8.21
CA VAL A 354 -8.78 9.23 8.24
C VAL A 354 -8.55 10.56 8.96
N THR A 355 -8.60 11.65 8.21
CA THR A 355 -8.34 13.00 8.72
C THR A 355 -9.60 13.59 9.36
N PRO A 356 -9.46 14.43 10.41
CA PRO A 356 -10.59 15.01 11.13
C PRO A 356 -11.21 16.16 10.33
N LYS A 357 -12.40 16.59 10.77
CA LYS A 357 -13.03 17.84 10.29
C LYS A 357 -12.37 19.11 10.83
N ALA A 358 -11.67 19.00 11.96
CA ALA A 358 -10.97 20.12 12.56
C ALA A 358 -9.82 20.60 11.66
N ALA A 359 -9.52 21.90 11.73
CA ALA A 359 -8.45 22.53 10.97
C ALA A 359 -7.07 22.16 11.55
N VAL A 360 -6.61 20.94 11.21
CA VAL A 360 -5.25 20.46 11.48
C VAL A 360 -4.66 19.91 10.19
N HIS A 361 -3.37 20.13 9.96
CA HIS A 361 -2.69 19.60 8.79
C HIS A 361 -2.14 18.21 9.12
N VAL A 362 -2.79 17.18 8.60
CA VAL A 362 -2.29 15.80 8.67
C VAL A 362 -1.37 15.56 7.49
N THR A 363 -0.18 15.03 7.73
CA THR A 363 0.82 14.77 6.69
C THR A 363 1.28 13.31 6.69
N VAL A 364 1.77 12.86 5.53
CA VAL A 364 2.45 11.56 5.38
C VAL A 364 3.82 11.71 4.71
N ASP A 365 4.85 11.12 5.31
CA ASP A 365 6.24 11.07 4.81
C ASP A 365 6.84 9.68 5.05
N PRO A 366 6.43 8.65 4.27
CA PRO A 366 6.86 7.28 4.51
C PRO A 366 8.32 7.08 4.10
N LYS A 367 9.09 6.45 5.00
CA LYS A 367 10.45 5.97 4.73
C LYS A 367 10.53 4.50 5.09
N VAL A 368 10.98 3.67 4.15
CA VAL A 368 11.03 2.22 4.36
C VAL A 368 12.45 1.72 4.21
N ARG A 369 12.92 0.94 5.20
CA ARG A 369 14.17 0.20 5.12
C ARG A 369 13.84 -1.30 5.09
N PRO A 370 13.88 -1.97 3.93
CA PRO A 370 13.36 -3.33 3.76
C PRO A 370 14.24 -4.44 4.35
N ALA A 371 15.52 -4.17 4.63
CA ALA A 371 16.46 -5.11 5.23
C ALA A 371 17.32 -4.42 6.30
N PRO A 372 18.09 -5.14 7.13
CA PRO A 372 19.02 -4.51 8.05
C PRO A 372 20.11 -3.71 7.29
N PRO A 373 20.74 -2.70 7.92
CA PRO A 373 21.90 -2.02 7.35
C PRO A 373 22.96 -3.02 6.84
N PRO A 374 23.60 -2.79 5.68
CA PRO A 374 23.73 -1.51 4.95
C PRO A 374 22.59 -1.10 3.99
N CYS A 375 21.39 -1.70 4.08
CA CYS A 375 20.22 -1.32 3.29
C CYS A 375 19.84 0.19 3.40
N PRO A 376 19.58 0.89 2.27
CA PRO A 376 19.17 2.29 2.27
C PRO A 376 17.70 2.47 2.67
N GLU A 377 17.31 3.72 2.90
CA GLU A 377 15.92 4.11 3.15
C GLU A 377 15.26 4.55 1.86
N PHE A 378 14.21 3.83 1.45
CA PHE A 378 13.39 4.14 0.27
C PHE A 378 12.37 5.23 0.58
N VAL A 379 12.23 6.17 -0.36
CA VAL A 379 11.44 7.40 -0.18
C VAL A 379 10.49 7.64 -1.36
N THR A 380 9.56 8.58 -1.21
CA THR A 380 8.53 8.90 -2.21
C THR A 380 8.97 9.91 -3.25
N GLY A 381 10.04 10.66 -2.98
CA GLY A 381 10.57 11.71 -3.84
C GLY A 381 10.00 13.11 -3.60
N PHE A 382 9.02 13.26 -2.71
CA PHE A 382 8.59 14.58 -2.26
C PHE A 382 9.66 15.20 -1.34
N THR A 383 9.91 16.49 -1.49
CA THR A 383 10.84 17.26 -0.64
C THR A 383 10.24 17.59 0.71
N GLU A 384 8.91 17.68 0.78
CA GLU A 384 8.14 17.97 1.99
C GLU A 384 7.09 16.87 2.23
N PRO A 385 6.70 16.63 3.50
CA PRO A 385 5.63 15.69 3.82
C PRO A 385 4.33 16.00 3.03
N ILE A 386 3.69 14.96 2.52
CA ILE A 386 2.48 15.10 1.71
C ILE A 386 1.32 15.49 2.63
N GLN A 387 0.76 16.68 2.43
CA GLN A 387 -0.41 17.14 3.18
C GLN A 387 -1.70 16.47 2.68
N LEU A 388 -2.46 15.89 3.60
CA LEU A 388 -3.75 15.28 3.33
C LEU A 388 -4.89 16.28 3.49
N SER A 389 -5.91 16.18 2.64
CA SER A 389 -7.11 17.01 2.79
C SER A 389 -7.85 16.69 4.10
N PRO A 390 -8.45 17.69 4.76
CA PRO A 390 -9.27 17.47 5.94
C PRO A 390 -10.53 16.67 5.60
N SER A 391 -11.20 16.12 6.62
CA SER A 391 -12.46 15.36 6.47
C SER A 391 -12.42 14.24 5.42
N SER A 392 -11.27 13.60 5.24
CA SER A 392 -11.03 12.68 4.13
C SER A 392 -10.44 11.34 4.60
N TYR A 393 -10.67 10.29 3.83
CA TYR A 393 -10.06 8.97 4.02
C TYR A 393 -9.05 8.70 2.91
N TRP A 394 -7.77 8.63 3.29
CA TRP A 394 -6.63 8.37 2.42
C TRP A 394 -6.04 6.97 2.64
N ILE A 395 -5.53 6.37 1.57
CA ILE A 395 -4.79 5.12 1.60
C ILE A 395 -3.49 5.29 0.81
N LEU A 396 -2.37 5.12 1.49
CA LEU A 396 -1.04 4.97 0.89
C LEU A 396 -0.76 3.47 0.72
N ARG A 397 -0.48 3.03 -0.50
CA ARG A 397 0.00 1.69 -0.84
C ARG A 397 1.53 1.71 -0.98
N PHE A 398 2.17 0.80 -0.27
CA PHE A 398 3.63 0.62 -0.26
C PHE A 398 4.10 -0.24 -1.44
N PRO A 399 5.38 -0.14 -1.83
CA PRO A 399 5.99 -1.04 -2.80
C PRO A 399 5.84 -2.51 -2.39
N TYR A 400 5.64 -3.38 -3.38
CA TYR A 400 5.61 -4.84 -3.20
C TYR A 400 7.04 -5.40 -3.12
N VAL A 401 7.92 -4.93 -4.00
CA VAL A 401 9.36 -5.24 -4.04
C VAL A 401 10.15 -3.96 -3.83
N TYR A 402 11.31 -4.05 -3.19
CA TYR A 402 12.25 -2.94 -3.04
C TYR A 402 13.55 -3.27 -3.76
N GLU A 403 14.05 -2.36 -4.59
CA GLU A 403 15.26 -2.53 -5.40
C GLU A 403 16.08 -1.25 -5.41
N ASP A 404 17.37 -1.36 -5.08
CA ASP A 404 18.37 -0.33 -5.34
C ASP A 404 19.30 -0.76 -6.48
N GLU A 405 20.33 0.03 -6.77
CA GLU A 405 21.28 -0.26 -7.83
C GLU A 405 22.11 -1.53 -7.63
N ASN A 406 22.15 -2.07 -6.41
CA ASN A 406 22.99 -3.20 -6.03
C ASN A 406 22.20 -4.52 -6.00
N GLN A 407 20.93 -4.47 -5.56
CA GLN A 407 20.15 -5.68 -5.30
C GLN A 407 18.64 -5.45 -5.17
N ILE A 408 17.90 -6.57 -5.31
CA ILE A 408 16.50 -6.67 -4.89
C ILE A 408 16.43 -7.19 -3.45
N TYR A 409 15.68 -6.48 -2.60
CA TYR A 409 15.47 -6.84 -1.20
C TYR A 409 14.31 -7.84 -1.07
N THR A 410 14.65 -9.11 -0.85
CA THR A 410 13.67 -10.20 -0.72
C THR A 410 13.08 -10.29 0.68
N HIS A 411 11.89 -10.88 0.78
CA HIS A 411 11.24 -11.23 2.04
C HIS A 411 12.13 -12.10 2.97
N PRO A 412 11.91 -12.05 4.29
CA PRO A 412 12.59 -12.95 5.22
C PRO A 412 12.21 -14.41 4.94
N LYS A 413 13.23 -15.29 4.87
CA LYS A 413 13.06 -16.75 4.72
C LYS A 413 12.59 -17.42 6.02
N GLU A 414 12.82 -16.78 7.16
CA GLU A 414 12.57 -17.32 8.50
C GLU A 414 11.52 -16.50 9.26
N ASN A 415 10.47 -17.17 9.73
CA ASN A 415 9.37 -16.53 10.46
C ASN A 415 9.81 -15.86 11.78
N ALA A 416 10.77 -16.47 12.48
CA ALA A 416 11.23 -15.99 13.78
C ALA A 416 11.87 -14.59 13.71
N ARG A 417 12.40 -14.22 12.54
CA ARG A 417 13.11 -12.95 12.32
C ARG A 417 12.32 -11.97 11.45
N ALA A 418 11.10 -12.31 11.05
CA ALA A 418 10.31 -11.47 10.15
C ALA A 418 10.14 -10.04 10.66
N ALA A 419 9.81 -9.89 11.95
CA ALA A 419 9.60 -8.59 12.59
C ALA A 419 10.89 -7.75 12.75
N GLN A 420 12.06 -8.35 12.52
CA GLN A 420 13.38 -7.71 12.64
C GLN A 420 14.05 -7.47 11.28
N HIS A 421 13.41 -7.90 10.20
CA HIS A 421 14.02 -7.89 8.87
C HIS A 421 14.01 -6.49 8.25
N GLY A 422 12.84 -5.84 8.23
CA GLY A 422 12.69 -4.50 7.67
C GLY A 422 11.68 -3.68 8.44
N TYR A 423 11.67 -2.36 8.21
CA TYR A 423 10.87 -1.41 8.97
C TYR A 423 10.33 -0.29 8.08
N LEU A 424 9.07 0.07 8.30
CA LEU A 424 8.57 1.43 8.08
C LEU A 424 9.06 2.30 9.23
N LEU A 425 9.80 3.35 8.92
CA LEU A 425 10.42 4.21 9.94
C LEU A 425 9.38 5.14 10.58
N LYS A 426 9.58 5.43 11.87
CA LYS A 426 8.76 6.39 12.62
C LYS A 426 8.77 7.77 11.95
N GLY A 427 7.74 8.57 12.25
CA GLY A 427 7.56 9.87 11.60
C GLY A 427 6.83 9.79 10.26
N THR A 428 6.36 8.61 9.86
CA THR A 428 5.55 8.42 8.65
C THR A 428 4.27 9.26 8.64
N CYS A 429 3.63 9.48 9.79
CA CYS A 429 2.47 10.38 9.91
C CYS A 429 2.78 11.56 10.83
N GLY A 430 2.43 12.76 10.39
CA GLY A 430 2.59 13.99 11.15
C GLY A 430 1.29 14.77 11.31
N VAL A 431 1.26 15.66 12.32
CA VAL A 431 0.21 16.65 12.50
C VAL A 431 0.87 18.00 12.76
N MET A 432 0.56 18.99 11.93
CA MET A 432 1.01 20.37 12.09
C MET A 432 -0.18 21.24 12.49
N GLU A 433 -0.03 22.04 13.54
CA GLU A 433 -0.99 23.08 13.88
C GLU A 433 -0.89 24.22 12.85
N LEU A 434 -2.03 24.76 12.44
CA LEU A 434 -2.06 26.00 11.66
C LEU A 434 -1.48 27.12 12.53
N ALA A 435 -0.26 27.56 12.21
CA ALA A 435 0.14 28.91 12.57
C ALA A 435 -0.73 29.83 11.70
N ASN A 436 -1.62 30.59 12.32
CA ASN A 436 -2.33 31.66 11.60
C ASN A 436 -1.25 32.66 11.15
N GLU A 437 -1.00 32.74 9.84
CA GLU A 437 -0.29 33.87 9.22
C GLU A 437 -1.07 35.18 9.39
#